data_AF-A0A386WUZ9-F1
#
_entry.id   AF-A0A386WUZ9-F1
#
_cell.length_a   1.000
_cell.length_b   1.000
_cell.length_c   1.000
_cell.angle_alpha   90.00
_cell.angle_beta   90.00
_cell.angle_gamma   90.00
#
_symmetry.space_group_name_H-M   'P 1'
#
loop_
_entity.id
_entity.type
_entity.pdbx_description
1 polymer ?
#
loop_
_entity_poly.entity_id
_entity_poly.type
_entity_poly.pdbx_seq_one_letter_code
_entity_poly.pdbx_strand_id
1 'polypeptide(L)'
;MITKLFTFGYGQTCPFTGRKLDDHYATITAATEAECTALMVNLFGAGWAFPYDTPEAAGVDRFGLTEHLRLTVGPAADASREAP
;
A
#
# COMPACT_ATOMS: atom_id res chain seq x y z
N MET A 1 -2.03 9.42 12.25
CA MET A 1 -1.83 8.62 11.03
C MET A 1 -1.39 7.23 11.44
N ILE A 2 -1.78 6.22 10.69
CA ILE A 2 -1.38 4.83 10.89
C ILE A 2 -0.69 4.33 9.63
N THR A 3 0.22 3.36 9.78
CA THR A 3 0.93 2.72 8.67
C THR A 3 0.53 1.27 8.61
N LYS A 4 0.21 0.78 7.42
CA LYS A 4 -0.10 -0.62 7.14
C LYS A 4 0.79 -1.15 6.02
N LEU A 5 1.13 -2.42 6.12
CA LEU A 5 1.85 -3.15 5.09
C LEU A 5 0.88 -4.07 4.36
N PHE A 6 1.08 -4.23 3.05
CA PHE A 6 0.28 -5.11 2.21
C PHE A 6 1.23 -5.98 1.39
N THR A 7 1.10 -7.29 1.52
CA THR A 7 1.90 -8.24 0.74
C THR A 7 1.18 -8.59 -0.56
N PHE A 8 1.95 -8.98 -1.56
CA PHE A 8 1.45 -9.43 -2.85
C PHE A 8 1.55 -10.96 -2.96
N GLY A 9 0.66 -11.56 -3.75
CA GLY A 9 0.61 -13.01 -3.94
C GLY A 9 1.29 -13.49 -5.22
N TYR A 10 1.46 -14.81 -5.33
CA TYR A 10 1.97 -15.46 -6.54
C TYR A 10 1.13 -15.10 -7.78
N GLY A 11 1.81 -14.74 -8.86
CA GLY A 11 1.17 -14.37 -10.13
C GLY A 11 0.73 -12.90 -10.22
N GLN A 12 0.89 -12.13 -9.15
CA GLN A 12 0.57 -10.70 -9.18
C GLN A 12 1.62 -9.93 -9.98
N THR A 13 1.14 -8.96 -10.76
CA THR A 13 1.99 -8.03 -11.48
C THR A 13 1.58 -6.60 -11.20
N CYS A 14 2.54 -5.69 -11.22
CA CYS A 14 2.31 -4.26 -11.14
C CYS A 14 1.54 -3.81 -12.38
N PRO A 15 0.34 -3.21 -12.25
CA PRO A 15 -0.49 -2.86 -13.41
C PRO A 15 0.15 -1.78 -14.30
N PHE A 16 1.10 -1.02 -13.76
CA PHE A 16 1.78 0.06 -14.49
C PHE A 16 3.04 -0.40 -15.24
N THR A 17 3.71 -1.46 -14.76
CA THR A 17 5.02 -1.87 -15.28
C THR A 17 5.07 -3.32 -15.76
N GLY A 18 4.07 -4.14 -15.45
CA GLY A 18 4.06 -5.58 -15.71
C GLY A 18 5.04 -6.39 -14.84
N ARG A 19 5.78 -5.75 -13.93
CA ARG A 19 6.73 -6.41 -13.04
C ARG A 19 5.99 -7.39 -12.13
N LYS A 20 6.51 -8.59 -11.93
CA LYS A 20 6.01 -9.51 -10.90
C LYS A 20 6.22 -8.92 -9.50
N LEU A 21 5.25 -9.16 -8.62
CA LEU A 21 5.24 -8.60 -7.27
C LEU A 21 5.25 -9.68 -6.16
N ASP A 22 5.42 -10.94 -6.51
CA ASP A 22 5.34 -12.07 -5.56
C ASP A 22 6.43 -12.07 -4.46
N ASP A 23 7.50 -11.30 -4.64
CA ASP A 23 8.56 -11.03 -3.67
C ASP A 23 8.52 -9.60 -3.12
N HIS A 24 7.36 -8.93 -3.22
CA HIS A 24 7.19 -7.53 -2.86
C HIS A 24 6.12 -7.28 -1.81
N TYR A 25 6.16 -6.08 -1.24
CA TYR A 25 5.07 -5.52 -0.41
C TYR A 25 4.92 -4.02 -0.66
N ALA A 26 3.79 -3.45 -0.24
CA ALA A 26 3.52 -2.02 -0.21
C ALA A 26 3.35 -1.52 1.22
N THR A 27 3.79 -0.29 1.47
CA THR A 27 3.60 0.44 2.73
C THR A 27 2.70 1.64 2.48
N ILE A 28 1.59 1.74 3.22
CA ILE A 28 0.67 2.88 3.10
C ILE A 28 0.45 3.50 4.48
N THR A 29 0.64 4.80 4.57
CA THR A 29 0.36 5.60 5.77
C THR A 29 -0.81 6.54 5.49
N ALA A 30 -1.88 6.47 6.27
CA ALA A 30 -3.08 7.30 6.12
C ALA A 30 -3.71 7.67 7.48
N ALA A 31 -4.86 8.35 7.50
CA ALA A 31 -5.53 8.70 8.76
C ALA A 31 -6.17 7.47 9.41
N THR A 32 -6.72 6.55 8.60
CA THR A 32 -7.38 5.32 9.06
C THR A 32 -6.91 4.09 8.31
N GLU A 33 -7.20 2.91 8.86
CA GLU A 33 -6.92 1.63 8.19
C GLU A 33 -7.78 1.45 6.94
N ALA A 34 -9.05 1.85 7.02
CA ALA A 34 -9.97 1.80 5.89
C ALA A 34 -9.43 2.61 4.70
N GLU A 35 -8.81 3.77 4.95
CA GLU A 35 -8.13 4.54 3.90
C GLU A 35 -6.91 3.82 3.32
N CYS A 36 -6.07 3.21 4.16
CA CYS A 36 -4.92 2.42 3.68
C CYS A 36 -5.39 1.28 2.77
N THR A 37 -6.42 0.55 3.21
CA THR A 37 -7.04 -0.54 2.45
C THR A 37 -7.66 -0.03 1.16
N ALA A 38 -8.42 1.08 1.20
CA ALA A 38 -9.03 1.66 0.01
C ALA A 38 -7.98 2.08 -1.04
N LEU A 39 -6.84 2.64 -0.60
CA LEU A 39 -5.72 2.98 -1.48
C LEU A 39 -5.10 1.73 -2.10
N MET A 40 -4.89 0.67 -1.33
CA MET A 40 -4.40 -0.61 -1.84
C MET A 40 -5.37 -1.20 -2.88
N VAL A 41 -6.67 -1.21 -2.58
CA VAL A 41 -7.73 -1.68 -3.50
C VAL A 41 -7.71 -0.90 -4.80
N ASN A 42 -7.63 0.43 -4.73
CA ASN A 42 -7.64 1.29 -5.91
C ASN A 42 -6.41 1.10 -6.80
N LEU A 43 -5.25 0.81 -6.20
CA LEU A 43 -3.99 0.65 -6.95
C LEU A 43 -3.78 -0.77 -7.48
N PHE A 44 -4.18 -1.79 -6.72
CA PHE A 44 -3.79 -3.19 -6.99
C PHE A 44 -4.95 -4.19 -6.95
N GLY A 45 -6.18 -3.76 -6.59
CA GLY A 45 -7.37 -4.59 -6.49
C GLY A 45 -7.64 -5.18 -5.10
N ALA A 46 -8.88 -5.62 -4.88
CA ALA A 46 -9.37 -6.00 -3.55
C ALA A 46 -8.78 -7.31 -3.00
N GLY A 47 -8.30 -8.21 -3.86
CA GLY A 47 -7.75 -9.51 -3.45
C GLY A 47 -6.48 -9.43 -2.61
N TRP A 48 -5.90 -8.25 -2.44
CA TRP A 48 -4.59 -8.03 -1.81
C TRP A 48 -4.61 -6.95 -0.73
N ALA A 49 -5.81 -6.48 -0.38
CA ALA A 49 -6.00 -5.42 0.59
C ALA A 49 -6.10 -5.99 2.02
N PHE A 50 -5.14 -6.85 2.39
CA PHE A 50 -5.01 -7.43 3.72
C PHE A 50 -3.92 -6.67 4.49
N PRO A 51 -4.29 -5.76 5.39
CA PRO A 51 -3.32 -4.93 6.09
C PRO A 51 -2.64 -5.70 7.21
N TYR A 52 -1.32 -5.54 7.31
CA TYR A 52 -0.51 -5.97 8.44
C TYR A 52 0.01 -4.76 9.22
N ASP A 53 0.07 -4.89 10.54
CA ASP A 53 0.56 -3.83 11.43
C ASP A 53 2.09 -3.73 11.44
N THR A 54 2.78 -4.84 11.24
CA THR A 54 4.24 -4.91 11.36
C THR A 54 4.89 -5.73 10.25
N PRO A 55 6.18 -5.48 9.93
CA PRO A 55 6.94 -6.28 8.98
C PRO A 55 6.97 -7.78 9.31
N GLU A 56 7.02 -8.12 10.61
CA GLU A 56 7.06 -9.50 11.08
C GLU A 56 5.74 -10.22 10.77
N ALA A 57 4.60 -9.56 11.00
CA ALA A 57 3.28 -10.11 10.69
C ALA A 57 3.08 -10.27 9.18
N ALA A 58 3.60 -9.35 8.37
CA ALA A 58 3.62 -9.45 6.92
C ALA A 58 4.66 -10.45 6.40
N GLY A 59 5.56 -10.96 7.25
CA GLY A 59 6.62 -11.89 6.87
C GLY A 59 7.71 -11.26 6.00
N VAL A 60 7.94 -9.95 6.09
CA VAL A 60 8.92 -9.21 5.26
C VAL A 60 10.29 -9.86 5.32
N ASP A 61 10.88 -9.99 6.50
CA ASP A 61 12.22 -10.58 6.65
C ASP A 61 12.20 -12.10 6.44
N ARG A 62 11.12 -12.77 6.85
CA ARG A 62 10.97 -14.22 6.73
C ARG A 62 10.96 -14.68 5.28
N PHE A 63 10.35 -13.92 4.38
CA PHE A 63 10.21 -14.24 2.96
C PHE A 63 11.13 -13.40 2.07
N GLY A 64 11.95 -12.51 2.64
CA GLY A 64 12.86 -11.64 1.89
C GLY A 64 12.13 -10.64 0.99
N LEU A 65 10.98 -10.13 1.43
CA LEU A 65 10.15 -9.24 0.62
C LEU A 65 10.81 -7.87 0.45
N THR A 66 10.68 -7.30 -0.74
CA THR A 66 11.20 -5.98 -1.08
C THR A 66 10.07 -4.95 -1.16
N GLU A 67 10.27 -3.75 -0.60
CA GLU A 67 9.28 -2.68 -0.71
C GLU A 67 9.14 -2.25 -2.19
N HIS A 68 7.94 -2.41 -2.75
CA HIS A 68 7.61 -1.95 -4.10
C HIS A 68 7.10 -0.51 -4.11
N LEU A 69 6.28 -0.17 -3.11
CA LEU A 69 5.61 1.12 -3.02
C LEU A 69 5.59 1.59 -1.57
N ARG A 70 5.85 2.89 -1.38
CA ARG A 70 5.59 3.60 -0.14
C ARG A 70 4.72 4.81 -0.43
N LEU A 71 3.56 4.88 0.21
CA LEU A 71 2.61 5.98 0.07
C LEU A 71 2.32 6.60 1.44
N THR A 72 2.29 7.93 1.50
CA THR A 72 1.82 8.66 2.69
C THR A 72 0.80 9.68 2.26
N VAL A 73 -0.41 9.56 2.78
CA VAL A 73 -1.51 10.51 2.53
C VAL A 73 -1.66 11.37 3.77
N GLY A 74 -1.27 12.64 3.64
CA GLY A 74 -1.52 13.65 4.66
C GLY A 74 -3.00 14.05 4.69
N PRO A 75 -3.43 14.84 5.69
CA PRO A 75 -4.71 15.54 5.57
C PRO A 75 -4.73 16.29 4.24
N ALA A 76 -5.86 16.24 3.52
CA ALA A 76 -6.02 16.99 2.28
C ALA A 76 -5.55 18.43 2.56
N ALA A 77 -4.44 18.83 1.95
CA ALA A 77 -4.03 20.22 2.01
C ALA A 77 -5.20 20.99 1.39
N ASP A 78 -5.87 21.78 2.23
CA ASP A 78 -7.05 22.56 1.87
C ASP A 78 -6.79 23.22 0.52
N ALA A 79 -7.37 22.69 -0.55
CA ALA A 79 -7.23 23.20 -1.90
C ALA A 79 -8.13 24.42 -2.08
N SER A 80 -8.14 25.31 -1.07
CA SER A 80 -8.63 26.66 -1.15
C SER A 80 -7.51 27.53 -1.72
N ARG A 81 -7.19 27.34 -3.00
CA ARG A 81 -6.56 28.39 -3.79
C ARG A 81 -7.67 29.10 -4.55
N GLU A 82 -7.99 30.26 -4.00
CA GLU A 82 -8.74 31.39 -4.55
C GLU A 82 -8.90 31.33 -6.08
N ALA A 83 -10.16 31.27 -6.53
CA ALA A 83 -10.52 31.74 -7.85
C ALA A 83 -10.52 33.27 -7.85
N PRO A 84 -9.80 33.95 -8.77
CA PRO A 84 -10.00 35.37 -9.03
C PRO A 84 -11.33 35.64 -9.74
#